data_AF-A0A6H9SEB7-F1
#
_entry.id   AF-A0A6H9SEB7-F1
#
_cell.length_a   1.000
_cell.length_b   1.000
_cell.length_c   1.000
_cell.angle_alpha   90.00
_cell.angle_beta   90.00
_cell.angle_gamma   90.00
#
_symmetry.space_group_name_H-M   'P 1'
#
loop_
_entity.id
_entity.type
_entity.pdbx_description
1 polymer ?
#
loop_
_entity_poly.entity_id
_entity_poly.type
_entity_poly.pdbx_seq_one_letter_code
_entity_poly.pdbx_strand_id
1 'polypeptide(L)'
;IGGTSADDLTVGYANKSGTSMAAPHVAGSVAVLMERFPYMTGAQVASVLRTTATDMGAPGVDALYGWGMINLGKAIDGPSMLVTEQDIPEEFRIEGAYGSGQFVVDLPGIGAIIDAGKSTERVCSGIQCGLDVWRNDIAGHGGLTKEGIGTLVLTGANTYSGPTLVNQGRLAVNGSLASAVTVNDGGILGGNGRIASLTANRGGSVAPG
;
A
#
# COMPACT_ATOMS: atom_id res chain seq x y z
N ILE A 1 -34.77 14.04 7.10
CA ILE A 1 -35.18 12.63 7.33
C ILE A 1 -35.67 12.61 8.77
N GLY A 2 -36.98 12.63 8.98
CA GLY A 2 -37.62 12.78 10.29
C GLY A 2 -38.48 11.57 10.67
N GLY A 3 -38.13 10.38 10.20
CA GLY A 3 -38.89 9.16 10.47
C GLY A 3 -38.12 8.25 11.41
N THR A 4 -38.67 8.00 12.59
CA THR A 4 -38.21 6.98 13.56
C THR A 4 -39.14 5.77 13.59
N SER A 5 -40.07 5.65 12.62
CA SER A 5 -41.03 4.55 12.48
C SER A 5 -40.79 3.73 11.21
N ALA A 6 -41.11 2.43 11.27
CA ALA A 6 -41.05 1.51 10.13
C ALA A 6 -42.02 1.90 8.98
N ASP A 7 -43.07 2.68 9.29
CA ASP A 7 -44.06 3.12 8.31
C ASP A 7 -43.56 4.27 7.41
N ASP A 8 -42.48 4.95 7.80
CA ASP A 8 -41.83 6.01 7.02
C ASP A 8 -40.74 5.47 6.06
N LEU A 9 -40.56 4.14 6.01
CA LEU A 9 -39.62 3.49 5.10
C LEU A 9 -40.18 3.48 3.68
N THR A 10 -39.83 4.52 2.92
CA THR A 10 -40.09 4.55 1.48
C THR A 10 -39.03 3.74 0.72
N VAL A 11 -39.46 2.75 -0.07
CA VAL A 11 -38.58 2.05 -1.02
C VAL A 11 -38.41 2.91 -2.26
N GLY A 12 -37.18 3.34 -2.55
CA GLY A 12 -36.90 4.18 -3.72
C GLY A 12 -35.48 4.75 -3.75
N TYR A 13 -35.16 5.43 -4.84
CA TYR A 13 -33.89 6.12 -5.02
C TYR A 13 -34.07 7.62 -4.83
N ALA A 14 -33.10 8.28 -4.22
CA ALA A 14 -33.08 9.74 -4.05
C ALA A 14 -31.67 10.28 -4.18
N ASN A 15 -31.53 11.44 -4.81
CA ASN A 15 -30.28 12.19 -4.81
C ASN A 15 -30.05 12.79 -3.41
N LYS A 16 -28.84 12.63 -2.88
CA LYS A 16 -28.40 13.20 -1.61
C LYS A 16 -27.02 13.82 -1.78
N SER A 17 -26.69 14.80 -0.95
CA SER A 17 -25.40 15.50 -0.95
C SER A 17 -24.87 15.65 0.47
N GLY A 18 -23.55 15.59 0.63
CA GLY A 18 -22.87 15.80 1.90
C GLY A 18 -21.71 14.81 2.10
N THR A 19 -20.88 15.05 3.10
CA THR A 19 -19.78 14.14 3.48
C THR A 19 -20.30 12.74 3.87
N SER A 20 -21.54 12.66 4.37
CA SER A 20 -22.24 11.39 4.62
C SER A 20 -22.47 10.56 3.35
N MET A 21 -22.47 11.16 2.15
CA MET A 21 -22.56 10.44 0.88
C MET A 21 -21.18 10.09 0.32
N ALA A 22 -20.13 10.84 0.68
CA ALA A 22 -18.76 10.50 0.36
C ALA A 22 -18.25 9.31 1.20
N ALA A 23 -18.56 9.29 2.50
CA ALA A 23 -18.13 8.26 3.44
C ALA A 23 -18.38 6.80 2.98
N PRO A 24 -19.56 6.41 2.46
CA PRO A 24 -19.78 5.05 1.96
C PRO A 24 -18.93 4.70 0.73
N HIS A 25 -18.54 5.68 -0.10
CA HIS A 25 -17.62 5.44 -1.22
C HIS A 25 -16.19 5.15 -0.72
N VAL A 26 -15.74 5.87 0.33
CA VAL A 26 -14.46 5.61 0.99
C VAL A 26 -14.46 4.21 1.60
N ALA A 27 -15.49 3.87 2.38
CA ALA A 27 -15.62 2.57 3.02
C ALA A 27 -15.68 1.42 2.00
N GLY A 28 -16.47 1.57 0.94
CA GLY A 28 -16.53 0.59 -0.16
C GLY A 28 -15.19 0.42 -0.87
N SER A 29 -14.45 1.52 -1.10
CA SER A 29 -13.11 1.46 -1.71
C SER A 29 -12.10 0.73 -0.83
N VAL A 30 -12.12 0.98 0.49
CA VAL A 30 -11.28 0.24 1.45
C VAL A 30 -11.61 -1.25 1.43
N ALA A 31 -12.89 -1.62 1.37
CA ALA A 31 -13.30 -3.03 1.30
C ALA A 31 -12.73 -3.73 0.04
N VAL A 32 -12.81 -3.09 -1.12
CA VAL A 32 -12.21 -3.61 -2.37
C VAL A 32 -10.69 -3.77 -2.23
N LEU A 33 -10.02 -2.80 -1.62
CA LEU A 33 -8.57 -2.88 -1.42
C LEU A 33 -8.16 -3.95 -0.41
N MET A 34 -8.96 -4.20 0.64
CA MET A 34 -8.72 -5.29 1.58
C MET A 34 -8.86 -6.66 0.90
N GLU A 35 -9.75 -6.80 -0.09
CA GLU A 35 -9.86 -8.00 -0.91
C GLU A 35 -8.67 -8.14 -1.88
N ARG A 36 -8.26 -7.04 -2.52
CA ARG A 36 -7.12 -7.01 -3.47
C ARG A 36 -5.78 -7.28 -2.78
N PHE A 37 -5.61 -6.82 -1.55
CA PHE A 37 -4.39 -6.93 -0.75
C PHE A 37 -4.67 -7.68 0.56
N PRO A 38 -4.97 -8.99 0.48
CA PRO A 38 -5.39 -9.77 1.65
C PRO A 38 -4.29 -9.92 2.71
N TYR A 39 -3.05 -9.55 2.40
CA TYR A 39 -1.90 -9.58 3.28
C TYR A 39 -1.60 -8.23 3.97
N MET A 40 -2.26 -7.15 3.56
CA MET A 40 -2.05 -5.82 4.16
C MET A 40 -2.87 -5.63 5.44
N THR A 41 -2.32 -4.88 6.38
CA THR A 41 -3.09 -4.33 7.51
C THR A 41 -4.03 -3.22 7.05
N GLY A 42 -5.05 -2.92 7.85
CA GLY A 42 -5.96 -1.79 7.57
C GLY A 42 -5.23 -0.44 7.44
N ALA A 43 -4.15 -0.23 8.20
CA ALA A 43 -3.33 0.98 8.09
C ALA A 43 -2.58 1.07 6.75
N GLN A 44 -2.09 -0.05 6.24
CA GLN A 44 -1.45 -0.11 4.92
C GLN A 44 -2.46 0.11 3.80
N VAL A 45 -3.65 -0.51 3.88
CA VAL A 45 -4.73 -0.28 2.91
C VAL A 45 -5.14 1.20 2.90
N ALA A 46 -5.28 1.83 4.07
CA ALA A 46 -5.54 3.26 4.16
C ALA A 46 -4.41 4.10 3.55
N SER A 47 -3.15 3.67 3.72
CA SER A 47 -1.99 4.33 3.09
C SER A 47 -2.03 4.21 1.56
N VAL A 48 -2.33 3.03 1.03
CA VAL A 48 -2.50 2.83 -0.42
C VAL A 48 -3.61 3.74 -0.96
N LEU A 49 -4.77 3.78 -0.30
CA LEU A 49 -5.89 4.63 -0.72
C LEU A 49 -5.53 6.12 -0.74
N ARG A 50 -4.82 6.61 0.29
CA ARG A 50 -4.36 8.00 0.38
C ARG A 50 -3.33 8.34 -0.68
N THR A 51 -2.28 7.52 -0.77
CA THR A 51 -1.11 7.81 -1.63
C THR A 51 -1.42 7.71 -3.12
N THR A 52 -2.54 7.09 -3.49
CA THR A 52 -2.99 6.93 -4.87
C THR A 52 -4.13 7.86 -5.26
N ALA A 53 -4.62 8.68 -4.32
CA ALA A 53 -5.64 9.67 -4.62
C ALA A 53 -5.20 10.63 -5.74
N THR A 54 -6.17 11.07 -6.54
CA THR A 54 -5.96 12.13 -7.54
C THR A 54 -5.96 13.45 -6.80
N ASP A 55 -4.81 14.11 -6.77
CA ASP A 55 -4.64 15.41 -6.14
C ASP A 55 -5.68 16.43 -6.62
N MET A 56 -6.24 17.18 -5.69
CA MET A 56 -7.26 18.19 -5.93
C MET A 56 -6.98 19.40 -5.07
N GLY A 57 -7.08 20.60 -5.63
CA GLY A 57 -6.81 21.82 -4.89
C GLY A 57 -5.35 22.22 -5.01
N ALA A 58 -4.71 22.52 -3.89
CA ALA A 58 -3.30 22.89 -3.87
C ALA A 58 -2.43 21.64 -4.08
N PRO A 59 -1.25 21.73 -4.73
CA PRO A 59 -0.39 20.57 -4.90
C PRO A 59 -0.05 19.89 -3.58
N GLY A 60 -0.37 18.60 -3.45
CA GLY A 60 -0.11 17.80 -2.26
C GLY A 60 -1.25 17.79 -1.24
N VAL A 61 -0.94 17.48 0.02
CA VAL A 61 -1.98 17.40 1.05
C VAL A 61 -2.49 18.79 1.40
N ASP A 62 -3.80 19.00 1.39
CA ASP A 62 -4.42 20.27 1.77
C ASP A 62 -5.59 20.13 2.76
N ALA A 63 -6.04 21.27 3.31
CA ALA A 63 -7.07 21.30 4.34
C ALA A 63 -8.49 20.99 3.83
N LEU A 64 -8.74 21.11 2.52
CA LEU A 64 -10.09 20.99 1.94
C LEU A 64 -10.33 19.60 1.35
N TYR A 65 -9.35 19.06 0.64
CA TYR A 65 -9.41 17.79 -0.07
C TYR A 65 -8.52 16.72 0.54
N GLY A 66 -7.69 17.06 1.53
CA GLY A 66 -6.78 16.10 2.15
C GLY A 66 -5.79 15.61 1.10
N TRP A 67 -5.80 14.30 0.85
CA TRP A 67 -4.96 13.67 -0.19
C TRP A 67 -5.56 13.74 -1.60
N GLY A 68 -6.77 14.29 -1.75
CA GLY A 68 -7.48 14.39 -3.02
C GLY A 68 -8.60 13.35 -3.21
N MET A 69 -9.00 13.14 -4.46
CA MET A 69 -10.12 12.27 -4.84
C MET A 69 -9.67 10.81 -4.85
N ILE A 70 -10.49 9.91 -4.29
CA ILE A 70 -10.23 8.47 -4.37
C ILE A 70 -10.02 8.03 -5.83
N ASN A 71 -8.94 7.29 -6.05
CA ASN A 71 -8.64 6.68 -7.34
C ASN A 71 -8.41 5.18 -7.15
N LEU A 72 -9.52 4.42 -7.11
CA LEU A 72 -9.47 2.98 -6.88
C LEU A 72 -8.73 2.23 -8.01
N GLY A 73 -8.82 2.73 -9.24
CA GLY A 73 -8.09 2.18 -10.39
C GLY A 73 -6.58 2.25 -10.22
N LYS A 74 -6.06 3.37 -9.70
CA LYS A 74 -4.65 3.50 -9.33
C LYS A 74 -4.31 2.67 -8.08
N ALA A 75 -5.21 2.63 -7.10
CA ALA A 75 -4.99 1.96 -5.82
C ALA A 75 -4.79 0.44 -5.94
N ILE A 76 -5.48 -0.24 -6.87
CA ILE A 76 -5.32 -1.69 -7.09
C ILE A 76 -3.94 -2.09 -7.66
N ASP A 77 -3.18 -1.11 -8.17
CA ASP A 77 -1.82 -1.27 -8.68
C ASP A 77 -0.73 -1.09 -7.61
N GLY A 78 -1.11 -0.94 -6.34
CA GLY A 78 -0.21 -0.75 -5.19
C GLY A 78 -0.12 0.70 -4.74
N PRO A 79 0.70 1.03 -3.72
CA PRO A 79 0.91 2.43 -3.31
C PRO A 79 1.57 3.24 -4.45
N SER A 80 1.37 4.55 -4.51
CA SER A 80 2.20 5.43 -5.36
C SER A 80 3.14 6.35 -4.57
N MET A 81 3.16 6.20 -3.25
CA MET A 81 4.12 6.88 -2.39
C MET A 81 4.41 6.05 -1.14
N LEU A 82 5.67 6.01 -0.70
CA LEU A 82 6.05 5.54 0.63
C LEU A 82 6.27 6.77 1.50
N VAL A 83 5.36 7.00 2.42
CA VAL A 83 5.22 8.28 3.13
C VAL A 83 5.98 8.27 4.44
N THR A 84 6.64 9.38 4.73
CA THR A 84 7.15 9.76 6.04
C THR A 84 6.58 11.12 6.45
N GLU A 85 6.94 11.59 7.64
CA GLU A 85 6.63 12.95 8.08
C GLU A 85 7.16 14.04 7.13
N GLN A 86 8.30 13.81 6.46
CA GLN A 86 8.93 14.78 5.54
C GLN A 86 8.06 15.04 4.30
N ASP A 87 7.22 14.09 3.94
CA ASP A 87 6.33 14.17 2.79
C ASP A 87 5.04 14.96 3.08
N ILE A 88 4.80 15.33 4.35
CA ILE A 88 3.61 16.06 4.78
C ILE A 88 3.97 17.53 4.99
N PRO A 89 3.15 18.49 4.51
CA PRO A 89 3.33 19.91 4.82
C PRO A 89 3.30 20.14 6.34
N GLU A 90 4.16 21.04 6.83
CA GLU A 90 4.41 21.23 8.27
C GLU A 90 3.12 21.54 9.04
N GLU A 91 2.22 22.31 8.46
CA GLU A 91 0.92 22.68 9.00
C GLU A 91 -0.04 21.49 9.21
N PHE A 92 0.20 20.37 8.53
CA PHE A 92 -0.62 19.15 8.60
C PHE A 92 0.10 17.99 9.31
N ARG A 93 1.34 18.20 9.78
CA ARG A 93 2.10 17.17 10.49
C ARG A 93 1.52 16.93 11.87
N ILE A 94 1.43 15.64 12.22
CA ILE A 94 1.12 15.19 13.58
C ILE A 94 2.36 14.45 14.10
N GLU A 95 2.99 15.00 15.13
CA GLU A 95 4.20 14.44 15.72
C GLU A 95 3.96 12.97 16.14
N GLY A 96 4.85 12.08 15.71
CA GLY A 96 4.79 10.64 16.01
C GLY A 96 3.76 9.83 15.21
N ALA A 97 3.01 10.43 14.28
CA ALA A 97 1.94 9.72 13.55
C ALA A 97 2.42 8.84 12.37
N TYR A 98 3.67 8.97 11.93
CA TYR A 98 4.15 8.42 10.64
C TYR A 98 5.00 7.15 10.75
N GLY A 99 5.08 6.54 11.94
CA GLY A 99 5.75 5.26 12.16
C GLY A 99 7.24 5.27 11.83
N SER A 100 7.78 4.11 11.45
CA SER A 100 9.22 3.92 11.18
C SER A 100 9.68 4.46 9.81
N GLY A 101 8.76 4.97 8.99
CA GLY A 101 9.06 5.32 7.60
C GLY A 101 9.32 4.12 6.68
N GLN A 102 9.06 2.89 7.13
CA GLN A 102 9.14 1.68 6.30
C GLN A 102 7.74 1.14 6.00
N PHE A 103 7.47 0.88 4.72
CA PHE A 103 6.31 0.11 4.29
C PHE A 103 6.70 -1.38 4.26
N VAL A 104 6.09 -2.17 5.13
CA VAL A 104 6.43 -3.59 5.28
C VAL A 104 5.51 -4.47 4.43
N VAL A 105 6.04 -5.05 3.36
CA VAL A 105 5.36 -6.03 2.53
C VAL A 105 5.66 -7.43 3.04
N ASP A 106 4.78 -7.94 3.89
CA ASP A 106 4.76 -9.34 4.29
C ASP A 106 3.87 -10.12 3.33
N LEU A 107 4.48 -10.84 2.38
CA LEU A 107 3.78 -11.77 1.50
C LEU A 107 3.94 -13.19 2.05
N PRO A 108 2.97 -13.70 2.84
CA PRO A 108 3.18 -14.87 3.67
C PRO A 108 3.16 -16.20 2.88
N GLY A 109 2.80 -16.16 1.60
CA GLY A 109 2.59 -17.34 0.77
C GLY A 109 1.14 -17.82 0.75
N ILE A 110 0.82 -18.64 -0.25
CA ILE A 110 -0.51 -19.26 -0.38
C ILE A 110 -0.68 -20.31 0.72
N GLY A 111 -1.82 -20.28 1.40
CA GLY A 111 -2.16 -21.21 2.49
C GLY A 111 -1.67 -20.75 3.86
N ALA A 112 -0.98 -19.60 3.95
CA ALA A 112 -0.56 -19.06 5.23
C ALA A 112 -1.76 -18.56 6.07
N ILE A 113 -1.65 -18.68 7.39
CA ILE A 113 -2.62 -18.10 8.33
C ILE A 113 -2.23 -16.65 8.58
N ILE A 114 -3.15 -15.72 8.34
CA ILE A 114 -3.01 -14.30 8.63
C ILE A 114 -3.79 -13.98 9.89
N ASP A 115 -3.29 -13.03 10.68
CA ASP A 115 -3.92 -12.57 11.92
C ASP A 115 -4.11 -13.70 12.95
N ALA A 116 -3.15 -14.62 13.00
CA ALA A 116 -3.16 -15.76 13.91
C ALA A 116 -3.46 -15.32 15.36
N GLY A 117 -4.46 -15.96 15.97
CA GLY A 117 -4.93 -15.67 17.33
C GLY A 117 -5.83 -14.44 17.47
N LYS A 118 -6.22 -13.75 16.39
CA LYS A 118 -7.20 -12.65 16.41
C LYS A 118 -8.56 -13.14 15.90
N SER A 119 -9.62 -12.37 16.15
CA SER A 119 -10.95 -12.63 15.57
C SER A 119 -10.99 -12.52 14.04
N THR A 120 -9.96 -11.93 13.42
CA THR A 120 -9.78 -11.79 11.96
C THR A 120 -8.89 -12.86 11.34
N GLU A 121 -8.55 -13.92 12.11
CA GLU A 121 -7.75 -15.04 11.63
C GLU A 121 -8.36 -15.65 10.36
N ARG A 122 -7.53 -15.83 9.33
CA ARG A 122 -7.96 -16.37 8.04
C ARG A 122 -6.82 -17.04 7.30
N VAL A 123 -7.16 -17.88 6.33
CA VAL A 123 -6.18 -18.45 5.39
C VAL A 123 -6.03 -17.54 4.18
N CYS A 124 -4.80 -17.17 3.84
CA CYS A 124 -4.46 -16.43 2.63
C CYS A 124 -4.42 -17.39 1.43
N SER A 125 -5.58 -17.66 0.83
CA SER A 125 -5.73 -18.61 -0.27
C SER A 125 -5.51 -17.99 -1.66
N GLY A 126 -5.51 -16.67 -1.77
CA GLY A 126 -5.32 -15.95 -3.03
C GLY A 126 -3.90 -16.05 -3.57
N ILE A 127 -3.75 -16.01 -4.90
CA ILE A 127 -2.42 -15.98 -5.54
C ILE A 127 -1.59 -14.77 -5.09
N GLN A 128 -2.27 -13.67 -4.74
CA GLN A 128 -1.69 -12.43 -4.25
C GLN A 128 -0.85 -12.62 -2.99
N CYS A 129 -1.11 -13.68 -2.21
CA CYS A 129 -0.34 -14.02 -1.01
C CYS A 129 1.05 -14.59 -1.34
N GLY A 130 1.18 -15.24 -2.50
CA GLY A 130 2.44 -15.82 -2.99
C GLY A 130 3.15 -14.96 -4.04
N LEU A 131 2.41 -14.17 -4.81
CA LEU A 131 2.92 -13.28 -5.85
C LEU A 131 2.02 -12.05 -5.95
N ASP A 132 2.58 -10.87 -5.73
CA ASP A 132 1.90 -9.60 -6.02
C ASP A 132 2.73 -8.73 -6.97
N VAL A 133 2.03 -7.95 -7.79
CA VAL A 133 2.63 -7.06 -8.78
C VAL A 133 2.13 -5.65 -8.55
N TRP A 134 3.05 -4.74 -8.25
CA TRP A 134 2.77 -3.32 -8.15
C TRP A 134 3.22 -2.60 -9.42
N ARG A 135 2.31 -1.76 -9.95
CA ARG A 135 2.46 -1.11 -11.25
C ARG A 135 2.66 0.38 -11.19
N ASN A 136 2.29 0.99 -10.08
CA ASN A 136 2.50 2.41 -9.89
C ASN A 136 3.99 2.75 -9.84
N ASP A 137 4.30 3.97 -10.28
CA ASP A 137 5.53 4.65 -9.92
C ASP A 137 5.42 5.07 -8.46
N ILE A 138 6.40 4.66 -7.65
CA ILE A 138 6.38 4.88 -6.21
C ILE A 138 7.41 5.94 -5.84
N ALA A 139 6.95 7.04 -5.26
CA ALA A 139 7.78 8.16 -4.79
C ALA A 139 7.81 8.26 -3.24
N GLY A 140 8.39 9.33 -2.71
CA GLY A 140 8.38 9.68 -1.29
C GLY A 140 9.67 9.36 -0.53
N HIS A 141 9.76 9.80 0.72
CA HIS A 141 10.95 9.63 1.54
C HIS A 141 10.99 8.30 2.31
N GLY A 142 9.90 7.52 2.26
CA GLY A 142 9.79 6.23 2.93
C GLY A 142 10.58 5.13 2.21
N GLY A 143 10.82 4.04 2.93
CA GLY A 143 11.45 2.84 2.40
C GLY A 143 10.52 1.62 2.38
N LEU A 144 11.03 0.52 1.85
CA LEU A 144 10.29 -0.70 1.61
C LEU A 144 10.99 -1.88 2.29
N THR A 145 10.30 -2.59 3.18
CA THR A 145 10.77 -3.87 3.71
C THR A 145 9.98 -4.99 3.05
N LYS A 146 10.65 -5.89 2.34
CA LYS A 146 10.08 -7.12 1.80
C LYS A 146 10.37 -8.29 2.73
N GLU A 147 9.32 -8.88 3.26
CA GLU A 147 9.35 -10.08 4.10
C GLU A 147 8.25 -11.07 3.70
N GLY A 148 8.20 -12.21 4.37
CA GLY A 148 7.40 -13.35 3.94
C GLY A 148 7.97 -14.06 2.70
N ILE A 149 7.58 -15.31 2.51
CA ILE A 149 8.16 -16.19 1.49
C ILE A 149 7.74 -15.84 0.05
N GLY A 150 6.70 -15.03 -0.13
CA GLY A 150 6.16 -14.67 -1.44
C GLY A 150 7.06 -13.73 -2.26
N THR A 151 6.64 -13.47 -3.49
CA THR A 151 7.33 -12.60 -4.45
C THR A 151 6.58 -11.28 -4.63
N LEU A 152 7.28 -10.16 -4.43
CA LEU A 152 6.80 -8.85 -4.85
C LEU A 152 7.48 -8.46 -6.16
N VAL A 153 6.70 -8.04 -7.16
CA VAL A 153 7.22 -7.51 -8.43
C VAL A 153 6.93 -6.02 -8.51
N LEU A 154 7.97 -5.21 -8.67
CA LEU A 154 7.86 -3.78 -8.93
C LEU A 154 8.07 -3.51 -10.43
N THR A 155 7.04 -2.98 -11.09
CA THR A 155 7.07 -2.73 -12.55
C THR A 155 7.20 -1.26 -12.94
N GLY A 156 6.87 -0.33 -12.03
CA GLY A 156 7.00 1.11 -12.26
C GLY A 156 8.42 1.67 -12.17
N ALA A 157 8.54 2.97 -12.40
CA ALA A 157 9.72 3.78 -12.15
C ALA A 157 9.71 4.28 -10.69
N ASN A 158 10.30 3.51 -9.79
CA ASN A 158 10.29 3.79 -8.36
C ASN A 158 11.42 4.75 -7.97
N THR A 159 11.06 5.90 -7.41
CA THR A 159 11.97 7.00 -7.06
C THR A 159 12.00 7.30 -5.56
N TYR A 160 11.35 6.48 -4.73
CA TYR A 160 11.40 6.65 -3.28
C TYR A 160 12.84 6.53 -2.75
N SER A 161 13.17 7.32 -1.73
CA SER A 161 14.55 7.50 -1.26
C SER A 161 14.89 6.69 -0.01
N GLY A 162 13.90 6.28 0.79
CA GLY A 162 14.13 5.41 1.94
C GLY A 162 14.65 4.04 1.52
N PRO A 163 15.36 3.31 2.40
CA PRO A 163 16.04 2.07 2.03
C PRO A 163 15.06 0.96 1.64
N THR A 164 15.50 0.09 0.73
CA THR A 164 14.79 -1.14 0.38
C THR A 164 15.47 -2.33 1.03
N LEU A 165 14.78 -3.00 1.95
CA LEU A 165 15.29 -4.15 2.69
C LEU A 165 14.59 -5.42 2.19
N VAL A 166 15.34 -6.39 1.68
CA VAL A 166 14.81 -7.70 1.27
C VAL A 166 15.21 -8.71 2.35
N ASN A 167 14.32 -8.89 3.31
CA ASN A 167 14.53 -9.76 4.47
C ASN A 167 14.13 -11.20 4.19
N GLN A 168 13.11 -11.42 3.36
CA GLN A 168 12.65 -12.77 3.02
C GLN A 168 11.89 -12.79 1.69
N GLY A 169 11.96 -13.95 1.01
CA GLY A 169 11.29 -14.16 -0.26
C GLY A 169 11.94 -13.34 -1.38
N ARG A 170 11.20 -13.10 -2.46
CA ARG A 170 11.75 -12.41 -3.64
C ARG A 170 11.21 -10.99 -3.79
N LEU A 171 12.13 -10.05 -4.01
CA LEU A 171 11.83 -8.78 -4.65
C LEU A 171 12.31 -8.84 -6.11
N ALA A 172 11.39 -8.76 -7.05
CA ALA A 172 11.68 -8.65 -8.47
C ALA A 172 11.51 -7.21 -8.94
N VAL A 173 12.59 -6.57 -9.36
CA VAL A 173 12.55 -5.24 -9.98
C VAL A 173 12.51 -5.42 -11.49
N ASN A 174 11.36 -5.14 -12.10
CA ASN A 174 11.14 -5.22 -13.54
C ASN A 174 10.98 -3.83 -14.20
N GLY A 175 10.93 -2.77 -13.39
CA GLY A 175 11.04 -1.37 -13.82
C GLY A 175 12.39 -0.77 -13.40
N SER A 176 12.34 0.36 -12.67
CA SER A 176 13.53 0.95 -12.04
C SER A 176 13.33 1.18 -10.55
N LEU A 177 14.41 1.16 -9.78
CA LEU A 177 14.41 1.44 -8.35
C LEU A 177 15.61 2.31 -7.96
N ALA A 178 15.33 3.55 -7.54
CA ALA A 178 16.34 4.51 -7.12
C ALA A 178 16.87 4.28 -5.69
N SER A 179 16.04 3.69 -4.82
CA SER A 179 16.39 3.35 -3.43
C SER A 179 17.60 2.40 -3.36
N ALA A 180 18.40 2.55 -2.30
CA ALA A 180 19.46 1.60 -1.98
C ALA A 180 18.87 0.26 -1.53
N VAL A 181 19.28 -0.83 -2.18
CA VAL A 181 18.77 -2.18 -1.89
C VAL A 181 19.73 -2.95 -1.00
N THR A 182 19.24 -3.47 0.11
CA THR A 182 19.95 -4.43 0.97
C THR A 182 19.24 -5.77 0.94
N VAL A 183 19.96 -6.84 0.58
CA VAL A 183 19.45 -8.22 0.61
C VAL A 183 20.04 -8.93 1.81
N ASN A 184 19.18 -9.35 2.74
CA ASN A 184 19.54 -10.06 3.97
C ASN A 184 19.38 -11.57 3.80
N ASP A 185 19.74 -12.33 4.84
CA ASP A 185 19.60 -13.78 4.86
C ASP A 185 18.15 -14.21 4.59
N GLY A 186 17.94 -15.11 3.62
CA GLY A 186 16.61 -15.54 3.16
C GLY A 186 15.95 -14.61 2.14
N GLY A 187 16.52 -13.45 1.87
CA GLY A 187 16.09 -12.52 0.83
C GLY A 187 16.66 -12.87 -0.55
N ILE A 188 15.86 -12.61 -1.58
CA ILE A 188 16.25 -12.78 -2.99
C ILE A 188 15.93 -11.51 -3.75
N LEU A 189 16.93 -10.89 -4.35
CA LEU A 189 16.74 -9.85 -5.36
C LEU A 189 16.81 -10.46 -6.76
N GLY A 190 15.92 -10.05 -7.66
CA GLY A 190 16.05 -10.34 -9.07
C GLY A 190 15.17 -9.46 -9.94
N GLY A 191 14.79 -9.97 -11.12
CA GLY A 191 14.05 -9.21 -12.13
C GLY A 191 14.95 -8.76 -13.28
N ASN A 192 14.36 -8.06 -14.24
CA ASN A 192 15.01 -7.61 -15.48
C ASN A 192 15.16 -6.07 -15.58
N GLY A 193 14.95 -5.39 -14.45
CA GLY A 193 14.99 -3.93 -14.32
C GLY A 193 16.34 -3.40 -13.87
N ARG A 194 16.34 -2.15 -13.38
CA ARG A 194 17.55 -1.45 -12.88
C ARG A 194 17.41 -1.04 -11.43
N ILE A 195 18.49 -1.16 -10.67
CA ILE A 195 18.60 -0.63 -9.31
C ILE A 195 19.79 0.34 -9.20
N ALA A 196 19.71 1.32 -8.32
CA ALA A 196 20.78 2.30 -8.16
C ALA A 196 21.99 1.76 -7.39
N SER A 197 21.76 1.03 -6.30
CA SER A 197 22.82 0.44 -5.49
C SER A 197 22.36 -0.86 -4.81
N LEU A 198 23.33 -1.74 -4.52
CA LEU A 198 23.10 -3.06 -3.95
C LEU A 198 24.12 -3.40 -2.87
N THR A 199 23.62 -3.82 -1.72
CA THR A 199 24.37 -4.53 -0.68
C THR A 199 23.76 -5.92 -0.50
N ALA A 200 24.55 -6.98 -0.73
CA ALA A 200 24.12 -8.35 -0.47
C ALA A 200 24.86 -8.88 0.76
N ASN A 201 24.12 -9.09 1.85
CA ASN A 201 24.66 -9.66 3.09
C ASN A 201 24.78 -11.18 2.97
N ARG A 202 25.53 -11.81 3.89
CA ARG A 202 25.64 -13.27 3.95
C ARG A 202 24.24 -13.90 4.03
N GLY A 203 23.98 -14.88 3.16
CA GLY A 203 22.67 -15.56 3.08
C GLY A 203 21.68 -14.90 2.11
N GLY A 204 21.94 -13.67 1.68
CA GLY A 204 21.17 -13.01 0.63
C GLY A 204 21.53 -13.54 -0.76
N SER A 205 20.53 -13.67 -1.62
CA SER A 205 20.69 -14.13 -3.01
C SER A 205 20.39 -13.04 -4.02
N VAL A 206 21.17 -12.98 -5.09
CA VAL A 206 20.96 -12.07 -6.23
C VAL A 206 20.87 -12.93 -7.49
N ALA A 207 19.71 -12.93 -8.13
CA ALA A 207 19.37 -13.75 -9.28
C ALA A 207 18.81 -12.86 -10.41
N PRO A 208 19.69 -12.17 -11.17
CA PRO A 208 19.29 -11.35 -12.31
C PRO A 208 18.64 -12.22 -13.39
N GLY A 209 17.61 -11.67 -14.05
CA GLY A 209 16.88 -12.30 -15.14
C GLY A 209 17.46 -12.00 -16.51
#